data_AF-A0A418MGN6-F1
#
_entry.id   AF-A0A418MGN6-F1
#
_cell.length_a   1.000
_cell.length_b   1.000
_cell.length_c   1.000
_cell.angle_alpha   90.00
_cell.angle_beta   90.00
_cell.angle_gamma   90.00
#
_symmetry.space_group_name_H-M   'P 1'
#
loop_
_entity.id
_entity.type
_entity.pdbx_description
1 polymer ?
#
loop_
_entity_poly.entity_id
_entity_poly.type
_entity_poly.pdbx_seq_one_letter_code
_entity_poly.pdbx_strand_id
1 'polypeptide(L)'
;MTVPAGNILLYPADPQNYDMALAAAAISGIPVSPNVLGNFYDIWMHTSSGNYLVIAVGANANTALYYNPCGWSNPAGEAGGHTPFAHATESETSLPGANYFENGAGTTALGTLKLAAMLAYYAVHGSYPFGWGSTLPAEADASTSCNSGMNSNQGCTC
;
A
#
# COMPACT_ATOMS: atom_id res chain seq x y z
N MET A 1 15.40 14.56 1.84
CA MET A 1 15.07 13.89 3.12
C MET A 1 14.28 12.65 2.75
N THR A 2 14.48 11.53 3.43
CA THR A 2 13.74 10.28 3.21
C THR A 2 12.69 10.09 4.29
N VAL A 3 11.69 9.23 4.04
CA VAL A 3 10.67 8.90 5.03
C VAL A 3 11.26 7.93 6.07
N PRO A 4 11.14 8.21 7.38
CA PRO A 4 11.54 7.25 8.40
C PRO A 4 10.82 5.91 8.20
N ALA A 5 11.52 4.79 8.30
CA ALA A 5 10.93 3.46 8.07
C ALA A 5 9.69 3.18 8.94
N GLY A 6 9.65 3.73 10.16
CA GLY A 6 8.48 3.63 11.06
C GLY A 6 7.24 4.42 10.61
N ASN A 7 7.37 5.32 9.64
CA ASN A 7 6.28 6.11 9.07
C ASN A 7 5.80 5.56 7.71
N ILE A 8 6.33 4.44 7.23
CA ILE A 8 5.88 3.80 6.00
C ILE A 8 4.99 2.63 6.37
N LEU A 9 3.78 2.54 5.82
CA LEU A 9 2.84 1.45 6.07
C LEU A 9 2.60 0.69 4.77
N LEU A 10 2.76 -0.64 4.81
CA LEU A 10 2.43 -1.53 3.71
C LEU A 10 1.06 -2.14 3.99
N TYR A 11 0.10 -1.88 3.10
CA TYR A 11 -1.26 -2.36 3.21
C TYR A 11 -1.55 -3.45 2.18
N PRO A 12 -1.50 -4.73 2.56
CA PRO A 12 -2.08 -5.81 1.78
C PRO A 12 -3.56 -6.04 2.16
N ALA A 13 -4.43 -6.28 1.18
CA ALA A 13 -5.86 -6.56 1.39
C ALA A 13 -6.27 -8.01 1.06
N ASP A 14 -5.30 -8.91 0.90
CA ASP A 14 -5.49 -10.35 0.78
C ASP A 14 -4.23 -11.12 1.22
N PRO A 15 -4.34 -12.44 1.51
CA PRO A 15 -3.21 -13.21 2.03
C PRO A 15 -2.05 -13.35 1.05
N GLN A 16 -2.33 -13.41 -0.26
CA GLN A 16 -1.26 -13.54 -1.27
C GLN A 16 -0.40 -12.28 -1.33
N ASN A 17 -1.02 -11.10 -1.25
CA ASN A 17 -0.32 -9.83 -1.22
C ASN A 17 0.32 -9.54 0.14
N TYR A 18 -0.13 -10.19 1.22
CA TYR A 18 0.48 -10.09 2.54
C TYR A 18 1.93 -10.59 2.54
N ASP A 19 2.19 -11.77 1.95
CA ASP A 19 3.56 -12.28 1.82
C ASP A 19 4.47 -11.35 1.02
N MET A 20 3.91 -10.68 0.00
CA MET A 20 4.65 -9.69 -0.79
C MET A 20 4.96 -8.43 0.02
N ALA A 21 4.02 -7.98 0.86
CA ALA A 21 4.23 -6.86 1.77
C ALA A 21 5.32 -7.18 2.80
N LEU A 22 5.34 -8.39 3.37
CA LEU A 22 6.41 -8.84 4.26
C LEU A 22 7.78 -8.81 3.57
N ALA A 23 7.85 -9.33 2.34
CA ALA A 23 9.09 -9.32 1.56
C ALA A 23 9.55 -7.89 1.23
N ALA A 24 8.63 -7.01 0.83
CA ALA A 24 8.93 -5.60 0.56
C ALA A 24 9.44 -4.86 1.82
N ALA A 25 8.82 -5.13 2.99
CA ALA A 25 9.29 -4.59 4.26
C ALA A 25 10.71 -5.06 4.58
N ALA A 26 10.98 -6.37 4.44
CA ALA A 26 12.29 -6.96 4.69
C ALA A 26 13.38 -6.38 3.76
N ILE A 27 13.10 -6.23 2.46
CA ILE A 27 14.03 -5.63 1.49
C ILE A 27 14.35 -4.17 1.84
N SER A 28 13.35 -3.43 2.34
CA SER A 28 13.46 -1.99 2.57
C SER A 28 13.95 -1.63 3.98
N GLY A 29 14.01 -2.60 4.90
CA GLY A 29 14.34 -2.38 6.31
C GLY A 29 13.19 -1.79 7.12
N ILE A 30 11.94 -2.00 6.69
CA ILE A 30 10.74 -1.55 7.40
C ILE A 30 10.37 -2.58 8.48
N PRO A 31 10.12 -2.17 9.73
CA PRO A 31 9.67 -3.09 10.78
C PRO A 31 8.33 -3.72 10.43
N VAL A 32 8.22 -5.05 10.42
CA VAL A 32 6.95 -5.72 10.05
C VAL A 32 5.80 -5.32 10.98
N SER A 33 6.03 -5.30 12.29
CA SER A 33 5.08 -4.78 13.27
C SER A 33 5.62 -3.45 13.80
N PRO A 34 4.86 -2.34 13.71
CA PRO A 34 3.45 -2.23 13.32
C PRO A 34 3.18 -1.90 11.83
N ASN A 35 4.17 -1.93 10.95
CA ASN A 35 4.06 -1.25 9.64
C ASN A 35 3.45 -2.08 8.49
N VAL A 36 3.28 -3.40 8.64
CA VAL A 36 2.53 -4.23 7.68
C VAL A 36 1.15 -4.47 8.27
N LEU A 37 0.16 -3.72 7.78
CA LEU A 37 -1.18 -3.67 8.35
C LEU A 37 -2.18 -4.25 7.36
N GLY A 38 -2.91 -5.27 7.77
CA GLY A 38 -3.99 -5.87 6.97
C GLY A 38 -5.36 -5.24 7.17
N ASN A 39 -5.48 -4.30 8.12
CA ASN A 39 -6.76 -3.79 8.58
C ASN A 39 -7.16 -2.54 7.81
N PHE A 40 -8.31 -2.60 7.13
CA PHE A 40 -8.84 -1.51 6.31
C PHE A 40 -9.23 -0.27 7.13
N TYR A 41 -9.78 -0.47 8.33
CA TYR A 41 -10.21 0.63 9.20
C TYR A 41 -9.01 1.44 9.69
N ASP A 42 -7.95 0.75 10.12
CA ASP A 42 -6.71 1.39 10.59
C ASP A 42 -5.97 2.07 9.44
N ILE A 43 -5.82 1.40 8.29
CA ILE A 43 -5.12 2.01 7.16
C ILE A 43 -5.86 3.24 6.64
N TRP A 44 -7.20 3.24 6.65
CA TRP A 44 -7.98 4.44 6.32
C TRP A 44 -7.60 5.61 7.24
N MET A 45 -7.57 5.39 8.56
CA MET A 45 -7.17 6.43 9.51
C MET A 45 -5.75 6.94 9.21
N HIS A 46 -4.80 6.03 8.96
CA HIS A 46 -3.43 6.42 8.64
C HIS A 46 -3.32 7.21 7.33
N THR A 47 -3.95 6.77 6.25
CA THR A 47 -3.97 7.48 4.95
C THR A 47 -4.61 8.86 5.10
N SER A 48 -5.74 8.95 5.79
CA SER A 48 -6.44 10.23 6.01
C SER A 48 -5.65 11.23 6.86
N SER A 49 -4.75 10.74 7.72
CA SER A 49 -3.95 11.61 8.59
C SER A 49 -2.81 12.34 7.87
N GLY A 50 -2.25 11.74 6.81
CA GLY A 50 -1.05 12.23 6.12
C GLY A 50 0.26 12.10 6.92
N ASN A 51 0.23 11.46 8.10
CA ASN A 51 1.42 11.26 8.95
C ASN A 51 2.25 10.03 8.53
N TYR A 52 1.73 9.24 7.60
CA TYR A 52 2.32 8.01 7.11
C TYR A 52 2.34 8.00 5.59
N LEU A 53 3.37 7.38 5.02
CA LEU A 53 3.38 6.98 3.62
C LEU A 53 2.72 5.60 3.54
N VAL A 54 1.53 5.51 2.97
CA VAL A 54 0.82 4.25 2.78
C VAL A 54 1.10 3.72 1.37
N ILE A 55 1.53 2.47 1.27
CA ILE A 55 1.73 1.76 0.01
C ILE A 55 0.71 0.62 -0.08
N ALA A 56 -0.18 0.70 -1.06
CA ALA A 56 -1.19 -0.32 -1.30
C ALA A 56 -0.58 -1.52 -2.04
N VAL A 57 -0.31 -2.61 -1.33
CA VAL A 57 0.35 -3.79 -1.90
C VAL A 57 -0.68 -4.67 -2.60
N GLY A 58 -0.67 -4.61 -3.93
CA GLY A 58 -1.50 -5.43 -4.80
C GLY A 58 -2.86 -4.82 -5.15
N ALA A 59 -3.47 -5.35 -6.21
CA ALA A 59 -4.66 -4.75 -6.82
C ALA A 59 -5.86 -4.66 -5.86
N ASN A 60 -5.96 -5.62 -4.94
CA ASN A 60 -7.00 -5.66 -3.93
C ASN A 60 -6.87 -4.52 -2.92
N ALA A 61 -5.64 -4.23 -2.46
CA ALA A 61 -5.37 -3.12 -1.57
C ALA A 61 -5.58 -1.78 -2.25
N ASN A 62 -5.09 -1.66 -3.50
CA ASN A 62 -5.27 -0.45 -4.30
C ASN A 62 -6.76 -0.15 -4.50
N THR A 63 -7.53 -1.15 -4.90
CA THR A 63 -8.98 -1.04 -5.07
C THR A 63 -9.71 -0.69 -3.77
N ALA A 64 -9.33 -1.30 -2.64
CA ALA A 64 -9.95 -1.02 -1.36
C ALA A 64 -9.73 0.42 -0.91
N LEU A 65 -8.50 0.95 -1.03
CA LEU A 65 -8.21 2.34 -0.71
C LEU A 65 -8.76 3.32 -1.74
N TYR A 66 -8.83 2.98 -3.02
CA TYR A 66 -9.29 3.94 -4.03
C TYR A 66 -10.82 4.03 -4.12
N TYR A 67 -11.51 2.88 -4.11
CA TYR A 67 -12.98 2.84 -4.28
C TYR A 67 -13.72 2.20 -3.10
N ASN A 68 -13.09 1.37 -2.28
CA ASN A 68 -13.78 0.55 -1.28
C ASN A 68 -15.06 -0.13 -1.84
N PRO A 69 -14.99 -0.84 -2.98
CA PRO A 69 -16.20 -1.36 -3.64
C PRO A 69 -16.87 -2.48 -2.85
N CYS A 70 -16.16 -3.09 -1.90
CA CYS A 70 -16.70 -4.10 -0.99
C CYS A 70 -17.51 -3.50 0.17
N GLY A 71 -17.53 -2.18 0.34
CA GLY A 71 -18.30 -1.51 1.40
C GLY A 71 -17.80 -1.84 2.80
N TRP A 72 -16.48 -1.99 2.95
CA TRP A 72 -15.89 -2.22 4.27
C TRP A 72 -16.06 -0.99 5.14
N SER A 73 -16.29 -1.26 6.42
CA SER A 73 -16.46 -0.21 7.42
C SER A 73 -15.21 0.67 7.48
N ASN A 74 -15.42 1.97 7.43
CA ASN A 74 -14.38 3.00 7.54
C ASN A 74 -14.76 3.96 8.69
N PRO A 75 -13.77 4.67 9.28
CA PRO A 75 -14.01 5.61 10.37
C PRO A 75 -14.90 6.80 10.00
N ALA A 76 -14.98 7.16 8.71
CA ALA A 76 -15.83 8.25 8.23
C ALA A 76 -17.31 7.85 8.07
N GLY A 77 -17.64 6.55 8.21
CA GLY A 77 -19.00 6.05 7.99
C GLY A 77 -19.47 6.14 6.54
N GLU A 78 -18.55 6.28 5.59
CA GLU A 78 -18.89 6.38 4.16
C GLU A 78 -19.37 5.04 3.61
N ALA A 79 -20.27 5.09 2.63
CA ALA A 79 -20.71 3.90 1.92
C ALA A 79 -19.59 3.38 1.00
N GLY A 80 -19.65 2.08 0.68
CA GLY A 80 -18.76 1.50 -0.32
C GLY A 80 -18.90 2.15 -1.70
N GLY A 81 -17.83 2.09 -2.49
CA GLY A 81 -17.75 2.71 -3.82
C GLY A 81 -17.20 4.14 -3.83
N HIS A 82 -16.95 4.72 -2.65
CA HIS A 82 -16.37 6.04 -2.49
C HIS A 82 -15.27 6.02 -1.42
N THR A 83 -14.16 6.68 -1.71
CA THR A 83 -13.14 7.05 -0.72
C THR A 83 -12.65 8.46 -1.04
N PRO A 84 -12.10 9.19 -0.05
CA PRO A 84 -11.48 10.49 -0.29
C PRO A 84 -10.04 10.38 -0.82
N PHE A 85 -9.55 9.16 -1.11
CA PHE A 85 -8.13 8.90 -1.33
C PHE A 85 -7.73 8.99 -2.80
N ALA A 86 -6.49 9.41 -3.05
CA ALA A 86 -5.90 9.50 -4.39
C ALA A 86 -4.48 8.93 -4.39
N HIS A 87 -4.01 8.53 -5.57
CA HIS A 87 -2.62 8.13 -5.75
C HIS A 87 -1.68 9.32 -5.61
N ALA A 88 -0.55 9.13 -4.94
CA ALA A 88 0.60 10.01 -5.08
C ALA A 88 1.06 10.03 -6.55
N THR A 89 1.51 11.17 -7.04
CA THR A 89 1.82 11.35 -8.48
C THR A 89 3.17 10.77 -8.89
N GLU A 90 4.09 10.58 -7.94
CA GLU A 90 5.44 10.06 -8.16
C GLU A 90 5.88 9.19 -6.97
N SER A 91 7.02 8.49 -7.10
CA SER A 91 7.63 7.80 -5.96
C SER A 91 8.05 8.81 -4.89
N GLU A 92 7.63 8.59 -3.66
CA GLU A 92 7.78 9.57 -2.59
C GLU A 92 9.06 9.36 -1.78
N THR A 93 9.74 10.46 -1.45
CA THR A 93 10.78 10.50 -0.39
C THR A 93 10.34 11.32 0.82
N SER A 94 9.12 11.86 0.76
CA SER A 94 8.46 12.63 1.81
C SER A 94 7.06 12.10 2.04
N LEU A 95 6.42 12.51 3.13
CA LEU A 95 5.02 12.18 3.34
C LEU A 95 4.16 12.92 2.30
N PRO A 96 3.29 12.23 1.52
CA PRO A 96 2.53 12.85 0.43
C PRO A 96 1.39 13.75 0.94
N GLY A 97 1.13 13.74 2.26
CA GLY A 97 0.05 14.48 2.89
C GLY A 97 -1.22 13.67 3.06
N ALA A 98 -2.25 14.30 3.63
CA ALA A 98 -3.51 13.63 3.93
C ALA A 98 -4.21 13.15 2.66
N ASN A 99 -4.79 11.95 2.74
CA ASN A 99 -5.57 11.30 1.69
C ASN A 99 -4.79 10.83 0.47
N TYR A 100 -3.46 10.82 0.52
CA TYR A 100 -2.62 10.29 -0.56
C TYR A 100 -1.95 8.97 -0.16
N PHE A 101 -1.85 8.05 -1.11
CA PHE A 101 -1.15 6.78 -0.95
C PHE A 101 -0.45 6.38 -2.26
N GLU A 102 0.54 5.50 -2.19
CA GLU A 102 1.22 4.99 -3.38
C GLU A 102 0.60 3.67 -3.85
N ASN A 103 0.49 3.54 -5.17
CA ASN A 103 0.03 2.32 -5.79
C ASN A 103 1.16 1.29 -5.88
N GLY A 104 1.19 0.35 -4.93
CA GLY A 104 2.11 -0.79 -4.96
C GLY A 104 1.58 -1.99 -5.74
N ALA A 105 0.49 -1.85 -6.50
CA ALA A 105 -0.11 -2.94 -7.26
C ALA A 105 0.51 -3.05 -8.66
N GLY A 106 1.16 -4.16 -8.97
CA GLY A 106 1.62 -4.45 -10.32
C GLY A 106 0.57 -5.23 -11.12
N THR A 107 0.68 -5.19 -12.45
CA THR A 107 -0.16 -6.01 -13.36
C THR A 107 0.06 -7.53 -13.23
N THR A 108 1.12 -7.95 -12.52
CA THR A 108 1.42 -9.35 -12.20
C THR A 108 1.85 -9.47 -10.74
N ALA A 109 1.78 -10.67 -10.16
CA ALA A 109 2.24 -10.93 -8.79
C ALA A 109 3.71 -10.52 -8.56
N LEU A 110 4.60 -10.87 -9.48
CA LEU A 110 6.00 -10.44 -9.42
C LEU A 110 6.14 -8.92 -9.58
N GLY A 111 5.30 -8.32 -10.43
CA GLY A 111 5.19 -6.88 -10.59
C GLY A 111 4.82 -6.18 -9.29
N THR A 112 3.82 -6.68 -8.55
CA THR A 112 3.40 -6.17 -7.23
C THR A 112 4.54 -6.22 -6.23
N LEU A 113 5.18 -7.39 -6.07
CA LEU A 113 6.34 -7.51 -5.17
C LEU A 113 7.43 -6.51 -5.54
N LYS A 114 7.77 -6.44 -6.83
CA LYS A 114 8.84 -5.57 -7.31
C LYS A 114 8.49 -4.09 -7.11
N LEU A 115 7.27 -3.69 -7.44
CA LEU A 115 6.78 -2.31 -7.32
C LEU A 115 6.72 -1.88 -5.85
N ALA A 116 6.06 -2.65 -4.99
CA ALA A 116 5.97 -2.36 -3.57
C ALA A 116 7.36 -2.26 -2.90
N ALA A 117 8.28 -3.17 -3.23
CA ALA A 117 9.65 -3.12 -2.71
C ALA A 117 10.44 -1.94 -3.27
N MET A 118 10.27 -1.57 -4.54
CA MET A 118 10.94 -0.40 -5.11
C MET A 118 10.45 0.90 -4.47
N LEU A 119 9.14 1.07 -4.30
CA LEU A 119 8.53 2.25 -3.67
C LEU A 119 8.95 2.35 -2.20
N ALA A 120 8.80 1.27 -1.43
CA ALA A 120 9.20 1.23 -0.04
C ALA A 120 10.69 1.51 0.16
N TYR A 121 11.54 0.91 -0.67
CA TYR A 121 12.99 1.12 -0.60
C TYR A 121 13.35 2.54 -1.03
N TYR A 122 12.70 3.09 -2.05
CA TYR A 122 12.90 4.47 -2.48
C TYR A 122 12.52 5.47 -1.37
N ALA A 123 11.42 5.22 -0.67
CA ALA A 123 10.98 6.06 0.44
C ALA A 123 11.99 6.07 1.60
N VAL A 124 12.57 4.91 1.95
CA VAL A 124 13.57 4.80 3.04
C VAL A 124 14.95 5.33 2.63
N HIS A 125 15.40 4.99 1.42
CA HIS A 125 16.80 5.14 1.00
C HIS A 125 17.02 6.25 -0.04
N GLY A 126 15.96 6.79 -0.64
CA GLY A 126 16.02 7.84 -1.67
C GLY A 126 16.53 7.37 -3.04
N SER A 127 16.62 6.06 -3.25
CA SER A 127 17.08 5.43 -4.50
C SER A 127 16.44 4.05 -4.63
N TYR A 128 16.36 3.47 -5.83
CA TYR A 128 15.86 2.10 -6.00
C TYR A 128 16.89 1.04 -5.62
N PRO A 129 16.47 -0.19 -5.26
CA PRO A 129 17.37 -1.29 -4.94
C PRO A 129 18.39 -1.55 -6.06
N PHE A 130 19.63 -1.85 -5.68
CA PHE A 130 20.70 -2.14 -6.65
C PHE A 130 20.33 -3.33 -7.54
N GLY A 131 20.56 -3.19 -8.86
CA GLY A 131 20.29 -4.24 -9.85
C GLY A 131 18.83 -4.35 -10.29
N TRP A 132 17.92 -3.52 -9.77
CA TRP A 132 16.49 -3.58 -10.12
C TRP A 132 16.10 -2.64 -11.28
N GLY A 133 17.02 -1.75 -11.67
CA GLY A 133 16.83 -0.73 -12.70
C GLY A 133 16.21 0.56 -12.14
N SER A 134 16.00 1.54 -13.03
CA SER A 134 15.40 2.84 -12.70
C SER A 134 13.93 2.97 -13.14
N THR A 135 13.36 1.90 -13.68
CA THR A 135 11.99 1.91 -14.22
C THR A 135 11.11 1.04 -13.35
N LEU A 136 10.02 1.62 -12.85
CA LEU A 136 9.01 0.90 -12.09
C LEU A 136 8.27 -0.10 -12.99
N PRO A 137 7.84 -1.26 -12.46
CA PRO A 137 6.90 -2.13 -13.13
C PRO A 137 5.60 -1.41 -13.48
N ALA A 138 4.90 -1.89 -14.50
CA ALA A 138 3.58 -1.38 -14.85
C ALA A 138 2.58 -1.62 -13.69
N GLU A 139 1.92 -0.54 -13.28
CA GLU A 139 0.92 -0.56 -12.22
C GLU A 139 -0.41 -1.15 -12.69
N ALA A 140 -1.15 -1.75 -11.77
CA ALA A 140 -2.53 -2.17 -11.98
C ALA A 140 -3.48 -1.07 -11.52
N ASP A 141 -4.46 -0.76 -12.36
CA ASP A 141 -5.53 0.19 -12.04
C ASP A 141 -6.43 -0.33 -10.91
N ALA A 142 -7.03 0.59 -10.16
CA ALA A 142 -8.05 0.27 -9.18
C ALA A 142 -9.35 -0.18 -9.88
N SER A 143 -10.03 -1.18 -9.32
CA SER A 143 -11.30 -1.69 -9.84
C SER A 143 -12.50 -1.14 -9.07
N THR A 144 -13.63 -0.94 -9.73
CA THR A 144 -14.90 -0.60 -9.06
C THR A 144 -15.68 -1.84 -8.60
N SER A 145 -15.13 -3.04 -8.79
CA SER A 145 -15.76 -4.31 -8.41
C SER A 145 -15.11 -4.90 -7.17
N CYS A 146 -15.93 -5.44 -6.26
CA CYS A 146 -15.44 -6.21 -5.13
C CYS A 146 -14.98 -7.60 -5.60
N ASN A 147 -13.73 -7.97 -5.30
CA ASN A 147 -13.18 -9.29 -5.59
C ASN A 147 -13.27 -10.17 -4.34
N SER A 148 -13.63 -11.45 -4.49
CA SER A 148 -13.74 -12.41 -3.38
C SER A 148 -12.42 -12.69 -2.64
N GLY A 149 -11.26 -12.37 -3.24
CA GLY A 149 -9.96 -12.43 -2.58
C GLY A 149 -9.72 -11.30 -1.58
N MET A 150 -10.46 -10.19 -1.68
CA MET A 150 -10.31 -9.04 -0.79
C MET A 150 -10.85 -9.38 0.62
N ASN A 151 -10.09 -9.03 1.66
CA ASN A 151 -10.55 -9.10 3.04
C ASN A 151 -10.13 -7.82 3.80
N SER A 152 -11.08 -7.28 4.59
CA SER A 152 -10.92 -6.03 5.35
C SER A 152 -9.95 -6.13 6.51
N ASN A 153 -9.55 -7.35 6.88
CA ASN A 153 -8.59 -7.61 7.94
C ASN A 153 -7.69 -8.80 7.55
N GLN A 154 -6.54 -8.52 6.96
CA GLN A 154 -5.49 -9.52 6.82
C GLN A 154 -4.88 -9.79 8.18
N GLY A 155 -5.05 -11.02 8.67
CA GLY A 155 -4.41 -11.45 9.90
C GLY A 155 -2.90 -11.47 9.72
N CYS A 156 -2.17 -10.89 10.67
CA CYS A 156 -0.75 -11.16 10.84
C CYS A 156 -0.58 -12.58 11.40
N THR A 157 -0.66 -13.60 10.55
CA THR A 157 -0.23 -14.95 10.94
C THR A 157 1.28 -15.00 10.79
N CYS A 158 1.98 -14.73 11.89
CA CYS A 158 3.40 -15.00 12.05
C CYS A 158 3.69 -16.50 12.17
#